data_AF-A0A920FLK7-F1
#
_entry.id   AF-A0A920FLK7-F1
#
_cell.length_a   1.000
_cell.length_b   1.000
_cell.length_c   1.000
_cell.angle_alpha   90.00
_cell.angle_beta   90.00
_cell.angle_gamma   90.00
#
_symmetry.space_group_name_H-M   'P 1'
#
loop_
_entity.id
_entity.type
_entity.pdbx_description
1 polymer ?
#
loop_
_entity_poly.entity_id
_entity_poly.type
_entity_poly.pdbx_seq_one_letter_code
_entity_poly.pdbx_strand_id
1 'polypeptide(L)'
;MVSEYYKGIKKIQYEGPESDNPLSFKFYDPDKIIAGKKMSDHFKFAIAYWHSFCNNGSDPFGKGTLKFEWNDSRDPIQAAKNKADAAFEFIEKIGFEYFVSMILTLLKNP
;
A
#
# COMPACT_ATOMS: atom_id res chain seq x y z
N MET A 1 -1.88 20.37 3.75
CA MET A 1 -0.87 19.71 2.89
C MET A 1 -0.94 18.23 3.19
N VAL A 2 -1.16 17.39 2.18
CA VAL A 2 -1.12 15.93 2.34
C VAL A 2 0.32 15.57 2.70
N SER A 3 0.51 14.88 3.83
CA SER A 3 1.83 14.42 4.27
C SER A 3 2.32 13.31 3.33
N GLU A 4 3.58 13.38 2.88
CA GLU A 4 4.21 12.29 2.12
C GLU A 4 4.93 11.34 3.09
N TYR A 5 4.45 10.11 3.19
CA TYR A 5 4.99 9.04 4.04
C TYR A 5 6.07 8.21 3.32
N TYR A 6 5.95 7.99 2.01
CA TYR A 6 6.91 7.20 1.22
C TYR A 6 7.86 8.11 0.42
N LYS A 7 8.65 8.90 1.15
CA LYS A 7 9.55 9.92 0.58
C LYS A 7 10.53 9.32 -0.43
N GLY A 8 10.66 9.97 -1.58
CA GLY A 8 11.57 9.54 -2.65
C GLY A 8 11.06 8.37 -3.49
N ILE A 9 9.96 7.72 -3.09
CA ILE A 9 9.30 6.69 -3.89
C ILE A 9 8.30 7.38 -4.82
N LYS A 10 8.53 7.26 -6.12
CA LYS A 10 7.59 7.71 -7.15
C LYS A 10 6.60 6.58 -7.48
N LYS A 11 5.59 6.90 -8.28
CA LYS A 11 4.68 5.88 -8.82
C LYS A 11 5.48 4.82 -9.58
N ILE A 12 5.29 3.56 -9.20
CA ILE A 12 5.95 2.38 -9.75
C ILE A 12 5.48 2.19 -11.20
N GLN A 13 6.44 2.18 -12.11
CA GLN A 13 6.18 2.05 -13.55
C GLN A 13 6.52 0.65 -14.03
N TYR A 14 5.94 0.26 -15.17
CA TYR A 14 6.41 -0.89 -15.93
C TYR A 14 7.67 -0.51 -16.73
N GLU A 15 8.73 -1.32 -16.61
CA GLU A 15 10.00 -1.13 -17.34
C GLU A 15 10.42 -2.37 -18.14
N GLY A 16 9.70 -3.48 -18.02
CA GLY A 16 9.97 -4.71 -18.75
C GLY A 16 10.95 -5.67 -18.04
N PRO A 17 11.12 -6.89 -18.59
CA PRO A 17 11.79 -8.01 -17.92
C PRO A 17 13.29 -7.81 -17.70
N GLU A 18 13.93 -6.97 -18.52
CA GLU A 18 15.38 -6.70 -18.44
C GLU A 18 15.73 -5.53 -17.50
N SER A 19 14.73 -4.88 -16.88
CA SER A 19 14.97 -3.77 -15.94
C SER A 19 15.67 -4.25 -14.67
N ASP A 20 16.74 -3.54 -14.30
CA ASP A 20 17.47 -3.72 -13.04
C ASP A 20 16.94 -2.81 -11.90
N ASN A 21 16.04 -1.88 -12.20
CA ASN A 21 15.42 -1.01 -11.21
C ASN A 21 14.56 -1.84 -10.25
N PRO A 22 14.86 -1.95 -8.94
CA PRO A 22 14.07 -2.76 -8.03
C PRO A 22 12.64 -2.24 -7.85
N LEU A 23 12.40 -0.94 -8.06
CA LEU A 23 11.11 -0.25 -7.87
C LEU A 23 10.36 -0.04 -9.20
N SER A 24 10.30 -1.09 -10.01
CA SER A 24 9.56 -1.15 -11.28
C SER A 24 8.82 -2.50 -11.40
N PHE A 25 7.75 -2.53 -12.20
CA PHE A 25 7.15 -3.77 -12.65
C PHE A 25 7.90 -4.31 -13.86
N LYS A 26 8.23 -5.59 -13.82
CA LYS A 26 8.96 -6.28 -14.91
C LYS A 26 8.01 -6.98 -15.87
N PHE A 27 6.84 -7.37 -15.37
CA PHE A 27 5.86 -8.17 -16.11
C PHE A 27 4.44 -7.59 -16.08
N TYR A 28 4.14 -6.76 -15.09
CA TYR A 28 2.83 -6.13 -14.95
C TYR A 28 2.84 -4.77 -15.64
N ASP A 29 2.25 -4.73 -16.84
CA ASP A 29 1.90 -3.51 -17.55
C ASP A 29 0.37 -3.35 -17.48
N PRO A 30 -0.17 -2.41 -16.70
CA PRO A 30 -1.60 -2.30 -16.48
C PRO A 30 -2.40 -2.09 -17.77
N ASP A 31 -1.83 -1.42 -18.78
CA ASP A 31 -2.50 -1.11 -20.04
C ASP A 31 -2.34 -2.18 -21.12
N LYS A 32 -1.48 -3.19 -20.88
CA LYS A 32 -1.26 -4.28 -21.83
C LYS A 32 -2.55 -5.08 -22.06
N ILE A 33 -2.95 -5.18 -23.32
CA ILE A 33 -4.12 -5.96 -23.73
C ILE A 33 -3.75 -7.44 -23.85
N ILE A 34 -4.47 -8.30 -23.12
CA ILE A 34 -4.37 -9.76 -23.18
C ILE A 34 -5.75 -10.31 -23.43
N ALA A 35 -5.91 -11.11 -24.49
CA ALA A 35 -7.21 -11.71 -24.86
C ALA A 35 -8.37 -10.69 -24.85
N GLY A 36 -8.12 -9.46 -25.32
CA GLY A 36 -9.12 -8.40 -25.45
C GLY A 36 -9.43 -7.59 -24.20
N LYS A 37 -8.71 -7.77 -23.07
CA LYS A 37 -8.85 -6.91 -21.87
C LYS A 37 -7.50 -6.43 -21.36
N LYS A 38 -7.48 -5.30 -20.64
CA LYS A 38 -6.26 -4.81 -19.98
C LYS A 38 -5.80 -5.79 -18.90
N MET A 39 -4.51 -5.88 -18.62
CA MET A 39 -3.99 -6.68 -17.50
C MET A 39 -4.59 -6.23 -16.17
N SER A 40 -4.84 -4.92 -15.99
CA SER A 40 -5.53 -4.39 -14.81
C SER A 40 -6.93 -5.00 -14.63
N ASP A 41 -7.68 -5.18 -15.71
CA ASP A 41 -9.03 -5.75 -15.69
C ASP A 41 -9.05 -7.26 -15.37
N HIS A 42 -7.96 -7.96 -15.73
CA HIS A 42 -7.83 -9.39 -15.45
C HIS A 42 -7.49 -9.66 -13.99
N PHE A 43 -6.49 -8.97 -13.45
CA PHE A 43 -5.96 -9.30 -12.12
C PHE A 43 -6.65 -8.56 -10.98
N LYS A 44 -7.15 -7.34 -11.23
CA LYS A 44 -7.83 -6.50 -10.22
C LYS A 44 -7.15 -6.56 -8.84
N PHE A 45 -5.84 -6.34 -8.83
CA PHE A 45 -5.05 -6.46 -7.60
C PHE A 45 -5.59 -5.57 -6.49
N ALA A 46 -5.61 -6.13 -5.28
CA ALA A 46 -6.10 -5.44 -4.09
C ALA A 46 -5.06 -5.47 -2.96
N ILE A 47 -4.90 -4.33 -2.29
CA ILE A 47 -4.03 -4.22 -1.12
C ILE A 47 -4.78 -4.66 0.15
N ALA A 48 -4.19 -5.59 0.90
CA ALA A 48 -4.67 -5.97 2.21
C ALA A 48 -4.30 -4.90 3.25
N TYR A 49 -5.28 -4.10 3.68
CA TYR A 49 -5.06 -2.94 4.55
C TYR A 49 -4.46 -3.36 5.91
N TRP A 50 -4.94 -4.47 6.47
CA TRP A 50 -4.52 -4.95 7.80
C TRP A 50 -3.05 -5.37 7.84
N HIS A 51 -2.57 -6.07 6.81
CA HIS A 51 -1.16 -6.48 6.73
C HIS A 51 -0.25 -5.30 6.41
N SER A 52 -0.69 -4.41 5.52
CA SER A 52 0.17 -3.35 4.98
C SER A 52 0.32 -2.16 5.93
N PHE A 53 -0.71 -1.82 6.69
CA PHE A 53 -0.75 -0.55 7.46
C PHE A 53 -1.03 -0.71 8.95
N CYS A 54 -1.44 -1.89 9.42
CA CYS A 54 -1.76 -2.14 10.83
C CYS A 54 -0.80 -3.12 11.51
N ASN A 55 -0.32 -4.14 10.80
CA ASN A 55 0.53 -5.16 11.40
C ASN A 55 1.93 -4.60 11.70
N ASN A 56 2.27 -4.48 12.98
CA ASN A 56 3.56 -3.96 13.43
C ASN A 56 4.68 -5.03 13.48
N GLY A 57 4.44 -6.22 12.95
CA GLY A 57 5.41 -7.32 12.93
C GLY A 57 5.60 -7.99 14.30
N SER A 58 4.59 -7.90 15.18
CA SER A 58 4.57 -8.71 16.40
C SER A 58 4.24 -10.17 16.09
N ASP A 59 4.74 -11.06 16.94
CA ASP A 59 4.48 -12.50 16.85
C ASP A 59 4.25 -13.08 18.27
N PRO A 60 3.87 -14.36 18.41
CA PRO A 60 3.60 -14.96 19.73
C PRO A 60 4.78 -14.97 20.70
N PHE A 61 6.01 -14.75 20.21
CA PHE A 61 7.26 -14.84 20.96
C PHE A 61 7.97 -13.48 21.10
N GLY A 62 7.49 -12.43 20.43
CA GLY A 62 8.17 -11.14 20.34
C GLY A 62 7.24 -9.95 20.14
N LYS A 63 7.70 -8.78 20.60
CA LYS A 63 7.00 -7.51 20.39
C LYS A 63 7.18 -7.01 18.95
N GLY A 64 6.29 -6.12 18.51
CA GLY A 64 6.33 -5.52 17.18
C GLY A 64 7.64 -4.79 16.91
N THR A 65 8.14 -4.93 15.69
CA THR A 65 9.42 -4.40 15.21
C THR A 65 9.23 -3.21 14.28
N LEU A 66 8.08 -3.09 13.63
CA LEU A 66 7.75 -2.00 12.71
C LEU A 66 7.14 -0.83 13.48
N LYS A 67 7.70 0.37 13.26
CA LYS A 67 7.18 1.63 13.78
C LYS A 67 6.71 2.48 12.60
N PHE A 68 5.41 2.69 12.52
CA PHE A 68 4.80 3.46 11.44
C PHE A 68 4.58 4.92 11.86
N GLU A 69 5.08 5.86 11.07
CA GLU A 69 4.96 7.31 11.34
C GLU A 69 3.49 7.76 11.48
N TRP A 70 2.57 7.11 10.74
CA TRP A 70 1.14 7.44 10.81
C TRP A 70 0.46 7.08 12.14
N ASN A 71 1.11 6.31 13.01
CA ASN A 71 0.59 5.94 14.33
C ASN A 71 1.06 6.88 15.46
N ASP A 72 1.85 7.92 15.18
CA ASP A 72 2.47 8.76 16.22
C ASP A 72 1.48 9.74 16.90
N SER A 73 0.28 9.93 16.35
CA SER A 73 -0.73 10.79 16.94
C SER A 73 -1.34 10.16 18.21
N ARG A 74 -1.41 10.95 19.29
CA ARG A 74 -2.14 10.59 20.52
C ARG A 74 -3.66 10.62 20.36
N ASP A 75 -4.17 11.46 19.45
CA ASP A 75 -5.58 11.41 19.05
C ASP A 75 -5.76 10.21 18.12
N PRO A 76 -6.55 9.21 18.52
CA PRO A 76 -6.69 8.01 17.74
C PRO A 76 -7.45 8.21 16.41
N ILE A 77 -8.36 9.19 16.35
CA ILE A 77 -9.05 9.53 15.09
C ILE A 77 -8.06 10.17 14.11
N GLN A 78 -7.16 11.01 14.60
CA GLN A 78 -6.10 11.58 13.77
C GLN A 78 -5.09 10.52 13.31
N ALA A 79 -4.74 9.54 14.17
CA ALA A 79 -3.91 8.40 13.75
C ALA A 79 -4.59 7.57 12.64
N ALA A 80 -5.90 7.34 12.74
CA ALA A 80 -6.67 6.65 11.71
C ALA A 80 -6.68 7.43 10.37
N LYS A 81 -6.82 8.77 10.41
CA LYS A 81 -6.73 9.64 9.23
C LYS A 81 -5.33 9.59 8.61
N ASN A 82 -4.28 9.72 9.42
CA ASN A 82 -2.89 9.63 8.97
C ASN A 82 -2.60 8.28 8.28
N LYS A 83 -3.11 7.19 8.85
CA LYS A 83 -2.99 5.84 8.28
C LYS A 83 -3.74 5.72 6.95
N ALA A 84 -4.92 6.34 6.84
CA ALA A 84 -5.65 6.42 5.57
C ALA A 84 -4.84 7.20 4.52
N ASP A 85 -4.28 8.36 4.87
CA ASP A 85 -3.43 9.15 3.97
C ASP A 85 -2.22 8.34 3.47
N ALA A 86 -1.51 7.67 4.38
CA ALA A 86 -0.39 6.78 4.03
C ALA A 86 -0.84 5.60 3.14
N ALA A 87 -1.99 5.00 3.44
CA ALA A 87 -2.51 3.88 2.66
C ALA A 87 -2.87 4.29 1.24
N PHE A 88 -3.56 5.41 1.05
CA PHE A 88 -3.94 5.90 -0.27
C PHE A 88 -2.72 6.39 -1.07
N GLU A 89 -1.73 7.00 -0.42
CA GLU A 89 -0.44 7.31 -1.06
C GLU A 89 0.24 6.03 -1.58
N PHE A 90 0.31 4.98 -0.76
CA PHE A 90 0.88 3.69 -1.17
C PHE A 90 0.12 3.09 -2.36
N ILE A 91 -1.21 3.06 -2.30
CA ILE A 91 -2.08 2.51 -3.35
C ILE A 91 -1.91 3.29 -4.67
N GLU A 92 -1.82 4.62 -4.60
CA GLU A 92 -1.56 5.47 -5.76
C GLU A 92 -0.18 5.20 -6.36
N LYS A 93 0.85 5.12 -5.50
CA LYS A 93 2.23 4.89 -5.93
C LYS A 93 2.41 3.49 -6.52
N ILE A 94 1.79 2.44 -5.97
CA ILE A 94 1.86 1.09 -6.56
C ILE A 94 0.98 0.95 -7.82
N GLY A 95 -0.03 1.83 -7.98
CA GLY A 95 -0.88 1.88 -9.17
C GLY A 95 -2.02 0.87 -9.18
N PHE A 96 -2.48 0.41 -8.02
CA PHE A 96 -3.61 -0.53 -7.91
C PHE A 96 -4.91 0.20 -7.56
N GLU A 97 -6.04 -0.38 -7.94
CA GLU A 97 -7.35 0.27 -7.85
C GLU A 97 -8.19 -0.21 -6.66
N TYR A 98 -7.81 -1.33 -6.05
CA TYR A 98 -8.59 -1.97 -5.00
C TYR A 98 -7.80 -2.10 -3.70
N PHE A 99 -8.52 -2.10 -2.59
CA PHE A 99 -8.02 -2.52 -1.30
C PHE A 99 -9.12 -3.27 -0.55
N VAL A 100 -8.72 -4.13 0.37
CA VAL A 100 -9.62 -4.86 1.26
C VAL A 100 -9.26 -4.51 2.69
N SER A 101 -10.29 -4.26 3.49
CA SER A 101 -10.14 -3.92 4.90
C SER A 101 -11.21 -4.60 5.73
N MET A 102 -10.89 -4.96 6.98
CA MET A 102 -11.88 -5.29 7.98
C MET A 102 -12.42 -3.98 8.58
N ILE A 103 -13.66 -3.98 9.07
CA ILE A 103 -14.24 -2.77 9.69
C ILE A 103 -13.39 -2.29 10.87
N LEU A 104 -12.83 -3.25 11.63
CA LEU A 104 -11.94 -2.96 12.73
C LEU A 104 -10.62 -2.36 12.26
N THR A 105 -10.08 -2.69 11.08
CA THR A 105 -8.76 -2.14 10.69
C THR A 105 -8.81 -0.66 10.29
N LEU A 106 -9.99 -0.15 9.94
CA LEU A 106 -10.23 1.28 9.69
C LEU A 106 -10.40 2.06 11.01
N LEU A 107 -11.14 1.49 11.96
CA LEU A 107 -11.58 2.20 13.18
C LEU A 107 -10.76 1.87 14.43
N LYS A 108 -9.98 0.79 14.39
CA LYS A 108 -9.18 0.35 15.54
C LYS A 108 -7.93 1.20 15.59
N ASN A 109 -7.90 1.95 16.68
CA ASN A 109 -6.78 2.72 17.18
C ASN A 109 -5.57 1.79 17.40
N PRO A 110 -4.35 2.24 17.08
CA PRO A 110 -3.15 1.52 17.48
C PRO A 110 -3.08 1.31 19.01
#